data_AF-A0A9D9HCS3-F1
#
_entry.id   AF-A0A9D9HCS3-F1
#
_cell.length_a   1.000
_cell.length_b   1.000
_cell.length_c   1.000
_cell.angle_alpha   90.00
_cell.angle_beta   90.00
_cell.angle_gamma   90.00
#
_symmetry.space_group_name_H-M   'P 1'
#
loop_
_entity.id
_entity.type
_entity.pdbx_description
1 polymer ?
#
loop_
_entity_poly.entity_id
_entity_poly.type
_entity_poly.pdbx_seq_one_letter_code
_entity_poly.pdbx_strand_id
1 'polypeptide(L)'
;MNIQHKILFGYVILMAVIGSMTAILLFDRARIREIEKESAEIRAVRLDINTVHRRITELATLGESVMAWDTTEYRVYHEKRMSIDTLLVDLKQSCTGFVLPEQVDTLRILLSDKEHHLYRIMKAFHRQEIADSLIAEQLPKVSSQATRTRTVIRKKKGIAGWFGKKDTVTVPVPAAPLHSLNERLISMQEKRIRELNTYTDSLRFYNQELNARLNSFIIQLDGQAQNAFQYREQEIAEAQKHSFRLIAGLVGAAIILLVISHFVIVRDLRRRDRDRRHLEEAVTQNRNLSDMRKKVIMTLSHDIRGPLNAISGSAELAMNTRDRKRRNAYLTDIIGSARHITQLANSLLDLSRLNEAKETLNPVPFRLIPFLDRIAAEYTRPANDR
;
A
#
# COMPACT_ATOMS: atom_id res chain seq x y z
N MET A 1 -39.36 16.54 -10.50
CA MET A 1 -38.07 16.96 -9.88
C MET A 1 -37.23 17.66 -10.94
N ASN A 2 -36.87 18.92 -10.70
CA ASN A 2 -36.19 19.77 -11.69
C ASN A 2 -34.77 19.21 -12.00
N ILE A 3 -34.24 19.35 -13.23
CA ILE A 3 -32.91 18.83 -13.60
C ILE A 3 -31.84 19.29 -12.61
N GLN A 4 -31.96 20.53 -12.14
CA GLN A 4 -31.05 21.11 -11.15
C GLN A 4 -31.04 20.31 -9.85
N HIS A 5 -32.16 19.72 -9.41
CA HIS A 5 -32.19 18.89 -8.20
C HIS A 5 -31.49 17.55 -8.42
N LYS A 6 -31.60 16.96 -9.63
CA LYS A 6 -30.87 15.71 -9.95
C LYS A 6 -29.37 15.94 -10.04
N ILE A 7 -28.95 17.07 -10.62
CA ILE A 7 -27.54 17.48 -10.71
C ILE A 7 -26.99 17.80 -9.31
N LEU A 8 -27.73 18.58 -8.52
CA LEU A 8 -27.38 18.90 -7.14
C LEU A 8 -27.23 17.63 -6.30
N PHE A 9 -28.16 16.69 -6.42
CA PHE A 9 -28.10 15.41 -5.73
C PHE A 9 -26.86 14.59 -6.13
N GLY A 10 -26.50 14.58 -7.42
CA GLY A 10 -25.27 13.96 -7.89
C GLY A 10 -24.00 14.59 -7.31
N TYR A 11 -23.94 15.93 -7.23
CA TYR A 11 -22.82 16.64 -6.60
C TYR A 11 -22.74 16.42 -5.09
N VAL A 12 -23.89 16.34 -4.40
CA VAL A 12 -23.93 16.03 -2.97
C VAL A 12 -23.39 14.62 -2.70
N ILE A 13 -23.78 13.63 -3.51
CA ILE A 13 -23.23 12.27 -3.42
C ILE A 13 -21.73 12.28 -3.69
N LEU A 14 -21.28 12.99 -4.74
CA LEU A 14 -19.86 13.06 -5.08
C LEU A 14 -19.03 13.69 -3.94
N MET A 15 -19.51 14.78 -3.36
CA MET A 15 -18.85 15.44 -2.23
C MET A 15 -18.84 14.56 -0.98
N ALA A 16 -19.91 13.81 -0.72
CA ALA A 16 -19.95 12.84 0.37
C ALA A 16 -18.93 11.71 0.18
N VAL A 17 -18.80 11.20 -1.05
CA VAL A 17 -17.82 10.15 -1.40
C VAL A 17 -16.38 10.67 -1.33
N ILE A 18 -16.11 11.88 -1.84
CA ILE A 18 -14.79 12.52 -1.73
C ILE A 18 -14.46 12.79 -0.27
N GLY A 19 -15.42 13.27 0.51
CA GLY A 19 -15.29 13.51 1.95
C GLY A 19 -15.00 12.22 2.72
N SER A 20 -15.72 11.12 2.43
CA SER A 20 -15.45 9.82 3.07
C SER A 20 -14.09 9.27 2.66
N MET A 21 -13.71 9.40 1.39
CA MET A 21 -12.41 8.97 0.89
C MET A 21 -11.27 9.75 1.52
N THR A 22 -11.39 11.07 1.66
CA THR A 22 -10.38 11.90 2.36
C THR A 22 -10.32 11.58 3.85
N ALA A 23 -11.45 11.41 4.52
CA ALA A 23 -11.47 11.01 5.93
C ALA A 23 -10.78 9.66 6.16
N ILE A 24 -11.04 8.68 5.29
CA ILE A 24 -10.41 7.36 5.35
C ILE A 24 -8.92 7.45 5.04
N LEU A 25 -8.51 8.22 4.03
CA LEU A 25 -7.09 8.42 3.73
C LEU A 25 -6.34 9.12 4.86
N LEU A 26 -6.98 10.04 5.58
CA LEU A 26 -6.40 10.71 6.74
C LEU A 26 -6.29 9.74 7.93
N PHE A 27 -7.33 8.96 8.18
CA PHE A 27 -7.31 7.92 9.21
C PHE A 27 -6.25 6.85 8.92
N ASP A 28 -6.15 6.41 7.67
CA ASP A 28 -5.18 5.42 7.23
C ASP A 28 -3.76 6.00 7.27
N ARG A 29 -3.54 7.27 6.90
CA ARG A 29 -2.24 7.92 7.09
C ARG A 29 -1.83 8.02 8.55
N ALA A 30 -2.76 8.30 9.47
CA ALA A 30 -2.46 8.32 10.90
C ALA A 30 -2.05 6.92 11.38
N ARG A 31 -2.81 5.90 10.96
CA ARG A 31 -2.53 4.49 11.27
C ARG A 31 -1.22 3.98 10.67
N ILE A 32 -0.93 4.33 9.42
CA ILE A 32 0.32 3.99 8.73
C ILE A 32 1.52 4.63 9.44
N ARG A 33 1.41 5.88 9.91
CA ARG A 33 2.49 6.52 10.67
C ARG A 33 2.78 5.84 11.99
N GLU A 34 1.73 5.39 12.69
CA GLU A 34 1.87 4.64 13.94
C GLU A 34 2.55 3.28 13.69
N ILE A 35 2.13 2.58 12.64
CA ILE A 35 2.76 1.35 12.16
C ILE A 35 4.22 1.58 11.71
N GLU A 36 4.50 2.66 10.98
CA GLU A 36 5.86 2.99 10.52
C GLU A 36 6.77 3.26 11.72
N LYS A 37 6.27 3.95 12.75
CA LYS A 37 6.99 4.20 14.00
C LYS A 37 7.29 2.89 14.72
N GLU A 38 6.28 2.02 14.91
CA GLU A 38 6.46 0.70 15.52
C GLU A 38 7.45 -0.17 14.72
N SER A 39 7.38 -0.14 13.39
CA SER A 39 8.33 -0.85 12.52
C SER A 39 9.76 -0.29 12.62
N ALA A 40 9.92 1.01 12.85
CA ALA A 40 11.22 1.64 13.02
C ALA A 40 11.83 1.28 14.37
N GLU A 41 11.02 1.23 15.42
CA GLU A 41 11.42 0.75 16.75
C GLU A 41 11.87 -0.71 16.67
N ILE A 42 11.13 -1.58 15.98
CA ILE A 42 11.51 -2.98 15.74
C ILE A 42 12.86 -3.09 15.01
N ARG A 43 13.06 -2.29 13.95
CA ARG A 43 14.34 -2.28 13.20
C ARG A 43 15.51 -1.82 14.05
N ALA A 44 15.30 -0.81 14.91
CA ALA A 44 16.32 -0.33 15.83
C ALA A 44 16.74 -1.42 16.82
N VAL A 45 15.76 -2.07 17.47
CA VAL A 45 16.03 -3.17 18.40
C VAL A 45 16.80 -4.32 17.72
N ARG A 46 16.45 -4.67 16.48
CA ARG A 46 17.15 -5.71 15.73
C ARG A 46 18.62 -5.37 15.48
N LEU A 47 18.93 -4.11 15.22
CA LEU A 47 20.31 -3.64 15.04
C LEU A 47 21.10 -3.75 16.34
N ASP A 48 20.48 -3.41 17.47
CA ASP A 48 21.10 -3.46 18.79
C ASP A 48 21.40 -4.90 19.22
N ILE A 49 20.45 -5.83 19.04
CA ILE A 49 20.64 -7.27 19.29
C ILE A 49 21.80 -7.82 18.45
N ASN A 50 21.83 -7.52 17.15
CA ASN A 50 22.92 -7.95 16.27
C ASN A 50 24.28 -7.38 16.68
N THR A 51 24.30 -6.13 17.16
CA THR A 51 25.52 -5.47 17.63
C THR A 51 26.05 -6.14 18.90
N VAL A 52 25.15 -6.44 19.84
CA VAL A 52 25.48 -7.19 21.07
C VAL A 52 26.00 -8.59 20.72
N HIS A 53 25.31 -9.31 19.83
CA HIS A 53 25.72 -10.62 19.37
C HIS A 53 27.15 -10.61 18.80
N ARG A 54 27.43 -9.70 17.85
CA ARG A 54 28.76 -9.58 17.24
C ARG A 54 29.85 -9.33 18.28
N ARG A 55 29.62 -8.40 19.22
CA ARG A 55 30.60 -8.06 20.25
C ARG A 55 30.85 -9.20 21.23
N ILE A 56 29.81 -9.95 21.60
CA ILE A 56 29.98 -11.12 22.47
C ILE A 56 30.76 -12.21 21.75
N THR A 57 30.51 -12.44 20.46
CA THR A 57 31.30 -13.38 19.65
C THR A 57 32.77 -12.96 19.57
N GLU A 58 33.05 -11.67 19.34
CA GLU A 58 34.42 -11.13 19.40
C GLU A 58 35.07 -11.30 20.78
N LEU A 59 34.30 -11.15 21.86
CA LEU A 59 34.81 -11.38 23.21
C LEU A 59 35.10 -12.87 23.45
N ALA A 60 34.28 -13.76 22.88
CA ALA A 60 34.49 -15.19 23.00
C ALA A 60 35.79 -15.64 22.32
N THR A 61 36.06 -15.15 21.11
CA THR A 61 37.30 -15.47 20.37
C THR A 61 38.55 -14.94 21.05
N LEU A 62 38.50 -13.72 21.62
CA LEU A 62 39.61 -13.20 22.41
C LEU A 62 39.96 -14.13 23.56
N GLY A 63 38.94 -14.60 24.30
CA GLY A 63 39.09 -15.47 25.48
C GLY A 63 39.75 -16.83 25.22
N GLU A 64 39.83 -17.29 23.96
CA GLU A 64 40.52 -18.54 23.61
C GLU A 64 42.05 -18.44 23.76
N SER A 65 42.60 -17.21 23.68
CA SER A 65 44.03 -16.93 23.76
C SER A 65 44.55 -16.63 25.17
N VAL A 66 43.73 -16.88 26.21
CA VAL A 66 44.00 -16.51 27.62
C VAL A 66 45.35 -16.96 28.19
N MET A 67 45.91 -18.03 27.62
CA MET A 67 47.18 -18.61 28.02
C MET A 67 48.37 -17.70 27.74
N ALA A 68 48.26 -16.86 26.72
CA ALA A 68 49.31 -15.94 26.29
C ALA A 68 49.14 -14.53 26.90
N TRP A 69 48.12 -14.33 27.73
CA TRP A 69 47.76 -13.00 28.22
C TRP A 69 48.69 -12.48 29.31
N ASP A 70 49.06 -11.21 29.16
CA ASP A 70 49.61 -10.34 30.17
C ASP A 70 48.51 -9.49 30.84
N THR A 71 48.93 -8.64 31.78
CA THR A 71 48.00 -7.71 32.46
C THR A 71 47.35 -6.68 31.51
N THR A 72 47.98 -6.38 30.38
CA THR A 72 47.51 -5.44 29.36
C THR A 72 46.39 -6.06 28.53
N GLU A 73 46.54 -7.30 28.11
CA GLU A 73 45.57 -8.05 27.31
C GLU A 73 44.31 -8.39 28.12
N TYR A 74 44.50 -8.72 29.41
CA TYR A 74 43.38 -8.81 30.34
C TYR A 74 42.61 -7.48 30.47
N ARG A 75 43.30 -6.34 30.51
CA ARG A 75 42.64 -5.03 30.55
C ARG A 75 41.83 -4.75 29.29
N VAL A 76 42.35 -5.09 28.11
CA VAL A 76 41.62 -4.97 26.84
C VAL A 76 40.37 -5.84 26.84
N TYR A 77 40.47 -7.06 27.37
CA TYR A 77 39.32 -7.95 27.53
C TYR A 77 38.26 -7.36 28.47
N HIS A 78 38.68 -6.86 29.64
CA HIS A 78 37.80 -6.22 30.63
C HIS A 78 37.08 -4.99 30.05
N GLU A 79 37.79 -4.12 29.33
CA GLU A 79 37.22 -2.93 28.69
C GLU A 79 36.15 -3.30 27.64
N LYS A 80 36.42 -4.32 26.80
CA LYS A 80 35.43 -4.83 25.84
C LYS A 80 34.20 -5.43 26.53
N ARG A 81 34.40 -6.16 27.63
CA ARG A 81 33.32 -6.73 28.44
C ARG A 81 32.49 -5.64 29.14
N MET A 82 33.10 -4.56 29.65
CA MET A 82 32.38 -3.37 30.15
C MET A 82 31.54 -2.70 29.07
N SER A 83 32.09 -2.58 27.85
CA SER A 83 31.35 -2.02 26.72
C SER A 83 30.12 -2.87 26.36
N ILE A 84 30.24 -4.20 26.40
CA ILE A 84 29.10 -5.11 26.20
C ILE A 84 28.09 -4.96 27.34
N ASP A 85 28.56 -4.86 28.59
CA ASP A 85 27.69 -4.66 29.75
C ASP A 85 26.83 -3.39 29.63
N THR A 86 27.43 -2.30 29.14
CA THR A 86 26.73 -1.04 28.87
C THR A 86 25.66 -1.22 27.79
N LEU A 87 26.01 -1.87 26.68
CA LEU A 87 25.05 -2.16 25.60
C LEU A 87 23.91 -3.08 26.05
N LEU A 88 24.19 -4.04 26.92
CA LEU A 88 23.17 -4.91 27.50
C LEU A 88 22.22 -4.13 28.41
N VAL A 89 22.72 -3.16 29.18
CA VAL A 89 21.88 -2.26 29.99
C VAL A 89 21.00 -1.37 29.11
N ASP A 90 21.56 -0.81 28.03
CA ASP A 90 20.81 0.01 27.07
C ASP A 90 19.71 -0.82 26.37
N LEU A 91 20.04 -2.06 26.01
CA LEU A 91 19.10 -3.02 25.42
C LEU A 91 18.01 -3.42 26.42
N LYS A 92 18.34 -3.58 27.71
CA LYS A 92 17.35 -3.83 28.77
C LYS A 92 16.33 -2.69 28.90
N GLN A 93 16.77 -1.45 28.75
CA GLN A 93 15.88 -0.28 28.81
C GLN A 93 15.07 -0.08 27.53
N SER A 94 15.68 -0.35 26.36
CA SER A 94 15.07 -0.11 25.06
C SER A 94 14.11 -1.23 24.62
N CYS A 95 14.28 -2.45 25.16
CA CYS A 95 13.61 -3.66 24.68
C CYS A 95 12.65 -4.30 25.68
N THR A 96 12.09 -3.53 26.62
CA THR A 96 11.22 -4.05 27.71
C THR A 96 10.00 -4.84 27.22
N GLY A 97 9.60 -4.69 25.96
CA GLY A 97 8.50 -5.44 25.32
C GLY A 97 8.92 -6.65 24.49
N PHE A 98 10.22 -6.86 24.23
CA PHE A 98 10.72 -7.89 23.31
C PHE A 98 11.66 -8.90 23.97
N VAL A 99 12.39 -8.49 25.00
CA VAL A 99 13.34 -9.33 25.74
C VAL A 99 13.06 -9.19 27.24
N LEU A 100 13.02 -10.31 27.98
CA LEU A 100 12.78 -10.25 29.42
C LEU A 100 14.03 -9.66 30.12
N PRO A 101 13.87 -8.68 31.03
CA PRO A 101 14.98 -8.08 31.78
C PRO A 101 15.85 -9.11 32.53
N GLU A 102 15.23 -10.18 33.02
CA GLU A 102 15.90 -11.29 33.72
C GLU A 102 16.90 -12.04 32.82
N GLN A 103 16.59 -12.13 31.53
CA GLN A 103 17.45 -12.82 30.58
C GLN A 103 18.73 -12.02 30.33
N VAL A 104 18.60 -10.70 30.22
CA VAL A 104 19.76 -9.80 30.08
C VAL A 104 20.64 -9.86 31.33
N ASP A 105 20.03 -9.85 32.52
CA ASP A 105 20.79 -9.96 33.79
C ASP A 105 21.53 -11.29 33.90
N THR A 106 20.92 -12.39 33.46
CA THR A 106 21.57 -13.71 33.40
C THR A 106 22.78 -13.69 32.48
N LEU A 107 22.67 -13.08 31.29
CA LEU A 107 23.79 -12.97 30.35
C LEU A 107 24.95 -12.11 30.89
N ARG A 108 24.63 -11.02 31.62
CA ARG A 108 25.63 -10.18 32.28
C ARG A 108 26.40 -10.94 33.37
N ILE A 109 25.69 -11.74 34.18
CA ILE A 109 26.31 -12.60 35.19
C ILE A 109 27.24 -13.62 34.54
N LEU A 110 26.77 -14.32 33.48
CA LEU A 110 27.58 -15.30 32.75
C LEU A 110 28.85 -14.68 32.14
N LEU A 111 28.76 -13.47 31.59
CA LEU A 111 29.91 -12.72 31.06
C LEU A 111 30.89 -12.31 32.16
N SER A 112 30.40 -11.90 33.33
CA SER A 112 31.21 -11.58 34.50
C SER A 112 31.94 -12.82 35.04
N ASP A 113 31.22 -13.94 35.18
CA ASP A 113 31.79 -15.21 35.63
C ASP A 113 32.86 -15.72 34.65
N LYS A 114 32.64 -15.54 33.35
CA LYS A 114 33.63 -15.83 32.31
C LYS A 114 34.92 -15.05 32.51
N GLU A 115 34.80 -13.73 32.69
CA GLU A 115 35.96 -12.86 32.89
C GLU A 115 36.76 -13.28 34.12
N HIS A 116 36.08 -13.53 35.24
CA HIS A 116 36.72 -13.97 36.47
C HIS A 116 37.43 -15.31 36.30
N HIS A 117 36.83 -16.23 35.55
CA HIS A 117 37.43 -17.52 35.24
C HIS A 117 38.69 -17.35 34.38
N LEU A 118 38.64 -16.55 33.32
CA LEU A 118 39.80 -16.25 32.45
C LEU A 118 40.95 -15.59 33.23
N TYR A 119 40.63 -14.68 34.14
CA TYR A 119 41.63 -14.05 35.01
C TYR A 119 42.35 -15.06 35.92
N ARG A 120 41.60 -16.03 36.48
CA ARG A 120 42.18 -17.12 37.27
C ARG A 120 43.09 -18.02 36.44
N ILE A 121 42.72 -18.30 35.19
CA ILE A 121 43.55 -19.04 34.24
C ILE A 121 44.86 -18.30 34.02
N MET A 122 44.79 -17.04 33.57
CA MET A 122 45.95 -16.19 33.32
C MET A 122 46.91 -16.14 34.52
N LYS A 123 46.38 -15.89 35.73
CA LYS A 123 47.19 -15.86 36.96
C LYS A 123 47.88 -17.19 37.27
N ALA A 124 47.21 -18.31 37.03
CA ALA A 124 47.78 -19.63 37.27
C ALA A 124 48.96 -19.89 36.31
N PHE A 125 48.84 -19.50 35.04
CA PHE A 125 49.92 -19.63 34.05
C PHE A 125 51.10 -18.71 34.32
N HIS A 126 50.85 -17.44 34.65
CA HIS A 126 51.93 -16.50 34.92
C HIS A 126 52.71 -16.86 36.21
N ARG A 127 52.01 -17.34 37.24
CA ARG A 127 52.65 -17.86 38.47
C ARG A 127 53.55 -19.07 38.18
N GLN A 128 53.18 -19.87 37.18
CA GLN A 128 53.90 -21.06 36.76
C GLN A 128 55.15 -20.70 35.93
N GLU A 129 55.06 -19.75 35.00
CA GLU A 129 56.20 -19.23 34.22
C GLU A 129 57.30 -18.64 35.14
N ILE A 130 56.90 -17.90 36.17
CA ILE A 130 57.81 -17.39 37.19
C ILE A 130 58.43 -18.55 38.00
N ALA A 131 57.66 -19.57 38.38
CA ALA A 131 58.20 -20.71 39.12
C ALA A 131 59.19 -21.55 38.28
N ASP A 132 58.93 -21.71 36.98
CA ASP A 132 59.77 -22.50 36.08
C ASP A 132 61.06 -21.75 35.71
N SER A 133 61.00 -20.42 35.53
CA SER A 133 62.18 -19.58 35.34
C SER A 133 63.11 -19.57 36.57
N LEU A 134 62.56 -19.53 37.78
CA LEU A 134 63.33 -19.63 39.03
C LEU A 134 64.04 -20.99 39.17
N ILE A 135 63.41 -22.08 38.74
CA ILE A 135 64.02 -23.42 38.76
C ILE A 135 65.13 -23.52 37.70
N ALA A 136 64.90 -22.99 36.50
CA ALA A 136 65.89 -22.92 35.43
C ALA A 136 67.13 -22.08 35.82
N GLU A 137 66.96 -21.01 36.60
CA GLU A 137 68.07 -20.18 37.11
C GLU A 137 68.86 -20.85 38.25
N GLN A 138 68.21 -21.71 39.05
CA GLN A 138 68.84 -22.45 40.16
C GLN A 138 69.65 -23.67 39.68
N LEU A 139 69.28 -24.28 38.55
CA LEU A 139 69.96 -25.45 37.96
C LEU A 139 71.49 -25.26 37.75
N PRO A 140 71.97 -24.17 37.11
CA PRO A 140 73.41 -23.96 36.89
C PRO A 140 74.18 -23.62 38.18
N LYS A 141 73.55 -22.97 39.16
CA LYS A 141 74.18 -22.64 40.45
C LYS A 141 74.54 -23.90 41.24
N VAL A 142 73.67 -24.90 41.28
CA VAL A 142 73.93 -26.19 41.95
C VAL A 142 74.93 -27.05 41.18
N SER A 143 74.88 -27.03 39.84
CA SER A 143 75.86 -27.70 38.98
C SER A 143 77.29 -27.17 39.21
N SER A 144 77.45 -25.84 39.32
CA SER A 144 78.76 -25.20 39.54
C SER A 144 79.36 -25.47 40.93
N GLN A 145 78.53 -25.61 41.98
CA GLN A 145 79.01 -25.98 43.32
C GLN A 145 79.52 -27.42 43.39
N ALA A 146 79.03 -28.31 42.54
CA ALA A 146 79.40 -29.71 42.54
C ALA A 146 80.67 -30.03 41.73
N THR A 147 81.17 -29.07 40.95
CA THR A 147 82.46 -29.18 40.23
C THR A 147 83.67 -28.87 41.13
N ARG A 148 83.47 -28.56 42.42
CA ARG A 148 84.57 -28.24 43.34
C ARG A 148 85.31 -29.51 43.76
N THR A 149 86.48 -29.75 43.17
CA THR A 149 87.37 -30.85 43.54
C THR A 149 87.90 -30.65 44.96
N ARG A 150 87.80 -31.68 45.82
CA ARG A 150 88.37 -31.67 47.17
C ARG A 150 89.71 -32.39 47.15
N THR A 151 90.81 -31.67 47.29
CA THR A 151 92.16 -32.26 47.37
C THR A 151 92.33 -32.96 48.71
N VAL A 152 92.46 -34.30 48.72
CA VAL A 152 92.74 -35.08 49.93
C VAL A 152 94.19 -35.57 49.86
N ILE A 153 95.07 -34.99 50.67
CA ILE A 153 96.46 -35.44 50.80
C ILE A 153 96.48 -36.70 51.66
N ARG A 154 96.73 -37.86 51.03
CA ARG A 154 96.90 -39.13 51.76
C ARG A 154 98.39 -39.39 52.00
N LYS A 155 98.84 -39.40 53.25
CA LYS A 155 100.17 -39.93 53.62
C LYS A 155 100.07 -41.44 53.83
N LYS A 156 100.95 -42.21 53.17
CA LYS A 156 101.09 -43.65 53.37
C LYS A 156 101.76 -43.91 54.74
N LYS A 157 101.18 -44.78 55.58
CA LYS A 157 101.89 -45.41 56.71
C LYS A 157 102.48 -46.73 56.20
N GLY A 158 103.80 -46.85 56.26
CA GLY A 158 104.57 -48.04 55.95
C GLY A 158 106.03 -47.81 56.34
N ILE A 159 106.57 -48.73 57.11
CA ILE A 159 107.91 -48.81 57.71
C ILE A 159 108.95 -48.91 56.56
N ALA A 160 110.10 -48.21 56.45
CA ALA A 160 110.83 -47.25 57.29
C ALA A 160 111.74 -46.37 56.37
N GLY A 161 112.09 -45.15 56.81
CA GLY A 161 113.22 -44.37 56.27
C GLY A 161 113.04 -43.65 54.91
N TRP A 162 113.16 -42.33 54.94
CA TRP A 162 113.61 -41.40 53.89
C TRP A 162 113.46 -41.79 52.40
N PHE A 163 112.37 -41.34 51.76
CA PHE A 163 112.36 -40.43 50.59
C PHE A 163 110.89 -40.17 50.20
N GLY A 164 110.43 -38.94 50.38
CA GLY A 164 109.04 -38.55 50.14
C GLY A 164 108.78 -38.11 48.71
N LYS A 165 107.96 -38.87 47.96
CA LYS A 165 107.15 -38.35 46.85
C LYS A 165 105.69 -38.23 47.31
N LYS A 166 105.09 -37.05 47.10
CA LYS A 166 103.67 -36.78 47.35
C LYS A 166 102.94 -36.89 46.03
N ASP A 167 102.12 -37.92 45.84
CA ASP A 167 101.22 -37.99 44.68
C ASP A 167 99.90 -37.32 45.02
N THR A 168 99.55 -36.29 44.24
CA THR A 168 98.26 -35.61 44.32
C THR A 168 97.24 -36.47 43.57
N VAL A 169 96.50 -37.31 44.28
CA VAL A 169 95.42 -38.10 43.67
C VAL A 169 94.13 -37.28 43.70
N THR A 170 93.70 -36.81 42.53
CA THR A 170 92.39 -36.23 42.28
C THR A 170 91.34 -37.33 42.35
N VAL A 171 90.58 -37.39 43.44
CA VAL A 171 89.42 -38.28 43.54
C VAL A 171 88.19 -37.54 43.01
N PRO A 172 87.48 -38.05 41.98
CA PRO A 172 86.20 -37.49 41.58
C PRO A 172 85.20 -37.64 42.72
N VAL A 173 84.46 -36.57 43.04
CA VAL A 173 83.31 -36.68 43.96
C VAL A 173 82.29 -37.63 43.32
N PRO A 174 81.64 -38.54 44.08
CA PRO A 174 80.65 -39.46 43.49
C PRO A 174 79.52 -38.65 42.85
N ALA A 175 79.21 -38.90 41.58
CA ALA A 175 78.09 -38.27 40.87
C ALA A 175 76.70 -38.69 41.41
N ALA A 176 76.64 -39.64 42.35
CA ALA A 176 75.41 -40.21 42.89
C ALA A 176 74.45 -39.19 43.55
N PRO A 177 74.91 -38.21 44.37
CA PRO A 177 74.03 -37.20 44.95
C PRO A 177 73.46 -36.25 43.89
N LEU A 178 74.24 -35.90 42.85
CA LEU A 178 73.79 -35.06 41.75
C LEU A 178 72.77 -35.77 40.86
N HIS A 179 73.02 -37.05 40.57
CA HIS A 179 72.07 -37.84 39.81
C HIS A 179 70.76 -38.00 40.58
N SER A 180 70.82 -38.27 41.89
CA SER A 180 69.60 -38.35 42.73
C SER A 180 68.86 -37.02 42.86
N LEU A 181 69.56 -35.88 42.85
CA LEU A 181 68.95 -34.56 42.85
C LEU A 181 68.31 -34.24 41.51
N ASN A 182 68.97 -34.60 40.41
CA ASN A 182 68.45 -34.45 39.04
C ASN A 182 67.20 -35.30 38.83
N GLU A 183 67.21 -36.58 39.25
CA GLU A 183 66.04 -37.46 39.22
C GLU A 183 64.88 -36.92 40.09
N ARG A 184 65.20 -36.35 41.25
CA ARG A 184 64.19 -35.69 42.10
C ARG A 184 63.62 -34.42 41.46
N LEU A 185 64.44 -33.63 40.78
CA LEU A 185 64.01 -32.44 40.04
C LEU A 185 63.16 -32.81 38.82
N ILE A 186 63.58 -33.81 38.04
CA ILE A 186 62.83 -34.33 36.88
C ILE A 186 61.48 -34.88 37.34
N SER A 187 61.45 -35.73 38.37
CA SER A 187 60.18 -36.27 38.89
C SER A 187 59.26 -35.19 39.48
N MET A 188 59.81 -34.15 40.12
CA MET A 188 59.03 -32.99 40.57
C MET A 188 58.50 -32.16 39.38
N GLN A 189 59.30 -31.96 38.34
CA GLN A 189 58.86 -31.29 37.11
C GLN A 189 57.77 -32.09 36.39
N GLU A 190 57.96 -33.39 36.20
CA GLU A 190 56.97 -34.26 35.57
C GLU A 190 55.66 -34.33 36.37
N LYS A 191 55.74 -34.42 37.71
CA LYS A 191 54.55 -34.40 38.57
C LYS A 191 53.80 -33.07 38.42
N ARG A 192 54.52 -31.95 38.39
CA ARG A 192 53.95 -30.62 38.18
C ARG A 192 53.34 -30.47 36.78
N ILE A 193 53.99 -30.96 35.73
CA ILE A 193 53.46 -30.96 34.35
C ILE A 193 52.16 -31.79 34.28
N ARG A 194 52.10 -32.94 34.96
CA ARG A 194 50.87 -33.78 35.01
C ARG A 194 49.73 -33.09 35.76
N GLU A 195 50.01 -32.49 36.92
CA GLU A 195 49.02 -31.70 37.67
C GLU A 195 48.57 -30.45 36.89
N LEU A 196 49.49 -29.83 36.15
CA LEU A 196 49.18 -28.69 35.29
C LEU A 196 48.32 -29.10 34.10
N ASN A 197 48.61 -30.20 33.42
CA ASN A 197 47.82 -30.68 32.28
C ASN A 197 46.39 -31.01 32.72
N THR A 198 46.22 -31.71 33.83
CA THR A 198 44.88 -32.02 34.39
C THR A 198 44.10 -30.76 34.80
N TYR A 199 44.78 -29.77 35.39
CA TYR A 199 44.19 -28.48 35.71
C TYR A 199 43.85 -27.66 34.45
N THR A 200 44.72 -27.65 33.44
CA THR A 200 44.54 -26.97 32.15
C THR A 200 43.37 -27.55 31.36
N ASP A 201 43.24 -28.88 31.37
CA ASP A 201 42.14 -29.58 30.72
C ASP A 201 40.80 -29.27 31.41
N SER A 202 40.80 -29.18 32.75
CA SER A 202 39.61 -28.78 33.52
C SER A 202 39.18 -27.34 33.21
N LEU A 203 40.15 -26.43 33.04
CA LEU A 203 39.90 -25.03 32.67
C LEU A 203 39.39 -24.89 31.23
N ARG A 204 39.95 -25.67 30.29
CA ARG A 204 39.47 -25.72 28.90
C ARG A 204 38.05 -26.25 28.82
N PHE A 205 37.76 -27.32 29.55
CA PHE A 205 36.40 -27.88 29.64
C PHE A 205 35.41 -26.84 30.18
N TYR A 206 35.76 -26.14 31.26
CA TYR A 206 34.89 -25.11 31.84
C TYR A 206 34.71 -23.90 30.90
N ASN A 207 35.75 -23.48 30.18
CA ASN A 207 35.66 -22.43 29.17
C ASN A 207 34.74 -22.82 28.01
N GLN A 208 34.86 -24.06 27.51
CA GLN A 208 34.00 -24.59 26.44
C GLN A 208 32.54 -24.70 26.89
N GLU A 209 32.30 -25.20 28.11
CA GLU A 209 30.96 -25.29 28.70
C GLU A 209 30.33 -23.90 28.84
N LEU A 210 31.10 -22.91 29.30
CA LEU A 210 30.60 -21.55 29.47
C LEU A 210 30.35 -20.87 28.11
N ASN A 211 31.19 -21.11 27.11
CA ASN A 211 30.94 -20.69 25.72
C ASN A 211 29.68 -21.33 25.13
N ALA A 212 29.48 -22.63 25.37
CA ALA A 212 28.30 -23.35 24.91
C ALA A 212 27.01 -22.80 25.54
N ARG A 213 27.02 -22.57 26.86
CA ARG A 213 25.89 -21.93 27.56
C ARG A 213 25.61 -20.54 27.02
N LEU A 214 26.64 -19.72 26.89
CA LEU A 214 26.52 -18.34 26.40
C LEU A 214 25.98 -18.29 24.96
N ASN A 215 26.48 -19.15 24.08
CA ASN A 215 25.97 -19.25 22.70
C ASN A 215 24.53 -19.77 22.64
N SER A 216 24.19 -20.80 23.44
CA SER A 216 22.82 -21.33 23.49
C SER A 216 21.81 -20.28 23.94
N PHE A 217 22.18 -19.47 24.94
CA PHE A 217 21.35 -18.43 25.50
C PHE A 217 21.13 -17.29 24.50
N ILE A 218 22.19 -16.91 23.79
CA ILE A 218 22.13 -15.92 22.71
C ILE A 218 21.23 -16.39 21.57
N ILE A 219 21.32 -17.65 21.15
CA ILE A 219 20.46 -18.22 20.10
C ILE A 219 18.99 -18.21 20.54
N GLN A 220 18.72 -18.51 21.82
CA GLN A 220 17.35 -18.44 22.36
C GLN A 220 16.81 -17.02 22.37
N LEU A 221 17.62 -16.04 22.82
CA LEU A 221 17.25 -14.63 22.80
C LEU A 221 16.98 -14.12 21.38
N ASP A 222 17.85 -14.45 20.43
CA ASP A 222 17.71 -14.06 19.05
C ASP A 222 16.47 -14.70 18.40
N GLY A 223 16.23 -15.98 18.67
CA GLY A 223 15.03 -16.68 18.22
C GLY A 223 13.74 -16.10 18.79
N GLN A 224 13.70 -15.76 20.08
CA GLN A 224 12.53 -15.12 20.71
C GLN A 224 12.28 -13.73 20.14
N ALA A 225 13.31 -12.89 20.02
CA ALA A 225 13.20 -11.57 19.44
C ALA A 225 12.72 -11.66 17.98
N GLN A 226 13.32 -12.55 17.18
CA GLN A 226 12.96 -12.77 15.79
C GLN A 226 11.51 -13.24 15.61
N ASN A 227 11.03 -14.15 16.47
CA ASN A 227 9.64 -14.61 16.44
C ASN A 227 8.65 -13.49 16.83
N ALA A 228 8.97 -12.72 17.88
CA ALA A 228 8.16 -11.59 18.29
C ALA A 228 8.07 -10.51 17.18
N PHE A 229 9.16 -10.28 16.44
CA PHE A 229 9.17 -9.39 15.30
C PHE A 229 8.36 -9.92 14.13
N GLN A 230 8.50 -11.20 13.77
CA GLN A 230 7.74 -11.80 12.67
C GLN A 230 6.23 -11.75 12.92
N TYR A 231 5.80 -12.01 14.16
CA TYR A 231 4.39 -11.92 14.54
C TYR A 231 3.82 -10.51 14.34
N ARG A 232 4.53 -9.49 14.85
CA ARG A 232 4.15 -8.07 14.69
C ARG A 232 4.18 -7.61 13.23
N GLU A 233 5.19 -8.02 12.46
CA GLU A 233 5.33 -7.66 11.05
C GLU A 233 4.20 -8.28 10.20
N GLN A 234 3.76 -9.49 10.52
CA GLN A 234 2.58 -10.11 9.89
C GLN A 234 1.29 -9.37 10.24
N GLU A 235 1.06 -9.04 11.51
CA GLU A 235 -0.12 -8.29 11.96
C GLU A 235 -0.23 -6.92 11.26
N ILE A 236 0.92 -6.24 11.12
CA ILE A 236 1.05 -5.00 10.35
C ILE A 236 0.71 -5.20 8.87
N ALA A 237 1.25 -6.25 8.23
CA ALA A 237 1.01 -6.52 6.81
C ALA A 237 -0.46 -6.88 6.52
N GLU A 238 -1.13 -7.59 7.43
CA GLU A 238 -2.55 -7.91 7.33
C GLU A 238 -3.43 -6.67 7.51
N ALA A 239 -3.10 -5.82 8.49
CA ALA A 239 -3.77 -4.54 8.69
C ALA A 239 -3.70 -3.65 7.44
N GLN A 240 -2.56 -3.60 6.76
CA GLN A 240 -2.36 -2.87 5.51
C GLN A 240 -3.20 -3.46 4.36
N LYS A 241 -3.24 -4.79 4.20
CA LYS A 241 -4.06 -5.45 3.17
C LYS A 241 -5.56 -5.20 3.36
N HIS A 242 -6.04 -5.19 4.60
CA HIS A 242 -7.44 -4.87 4.90
C HIS A 242 -7.78 -3.43 4.54
N SER A 243 -6.92 -2.48 4.91
CA SER A 243 -7.15 -1.06 4.60
C SER A 243 -7.12 -0.78 3.09
N PHE A 244 -6.13 -1.34 2.39
CA PHE A 244 -6.03 -1.21 0.93
C PHE A 244 -7.27 -1.75 0.21
N ARG A 245 -7.82 -2.90 0.63
CA ARG A 245 -9.06 -3.45 0.06
C ARG A 245 -10.26 -2.52 0.25
N LEU A 246 -10.40 -1.90 1.42
CA LEU A 246 -11.50 -0.96 1.68
C LEU A 246 -11.38 0.30 0.82
N ILE A 247 -10.19 0.87 0.72
CA ILE A 247 -9.92 2.05 -0.11
C ILE A 247 -10.19 1.73 -1.59
N ALA A 248 -9.65 0.61 -2.09
CA ALA A 248 -9.87 0.18 -3.47
C ALA A 248 -11.37 -0.05 -3.77
N GLY A 249 -12.09 -0.67 -2.84
CA GLY A 249 -13.54 -0.87 -2.95
C GLY A 249 -14.32 0.45 -3.01
N LEU A 250 -13.97 1.43 -2.18
CA LEU A 250 -14.61 2.75 -2.17
C LEU A 250 -14.32 3.56 -3.43
N VAL A 251 -13.07 3.55 -3.90
CA VAL A 251 -12.70 4.19 -5.17
C VAL A 251 -13.48 3.56 -6.33
N GLY A 252 -13.59 2.22 -6.34
CA GLY A 252 -14.41 1.51 -7.31
C GLY A 252 -15.89 1.93 -7.28
N ALA A 253 -16.49 1.99 -6.08
CA ALA A 253 -17.88 2.43 -5.90
C ALA A 253 -18.09 3.90 -6.34
N ALA A 254 -17.13 4.79 -6.07
CA ALA A 254 -17.15 6.18 -6.51
C ALA A 254 -17.19 6.31 -8.04
N ILE A 255 -16.35 5.53 -8.73
CA ILE A 255 -16.30 5.50 -10.19
C ILE A 255 -17.62 4.99 -10.76
N ILE A 256 -18.19 3.92 -10.19
CA ILE A 256 -19.48 3.37 -10.63
C ILE A 256 -20.59 4.41 -10.47
N LEU A 257 -20.64 5.12 -9.33
CA LEU A 257 -21.63 6.18 -9.10
C LEU A 257 -21.49 7.33 -10.10
N LEU A 258 -20.27 7.73 -10.44
CA LEU A 258 -20.01 8.75 -11.47
C LEU A 258 -20.51 8.31 -12.85
N VAL A 259 -20.26 7.06 -13.25
CA VAL A 259 -20.73 6.50 -14.52
C VAL A 259 -22.26 6.44 -14.58
N ILE A 260 -22.92 6.00 -13.51
CA ILE A 260 -24.38 5.96 -13.42
C ILE A 260 -24.96 7.38 -13.51
N SER A 261 -24.39 8.32 -12.77
CA SER A 261 -24.81 9.73 -12.79
C SER A 261 -24.71 10.33 -14.19
N HIS A 262 -23.57 10.11 -14.87
CA HIS A 262 -23.37 10.54 -16.25
C HIS A 262 -24.44 9.97 -17.19
N PHE A 263 -24.71 8.66 -17.11
CA PHE A 263 -25.70 8.01 -17.95
C PHE A 263 -27.12 8.55 -17.73
N VAL A 264 -27.49 8.81 -16.47
CA VAL A 264 -28.79 9.39 -16.11
C VAL A 264 -28.94 10.80 -16.70
N ILE A 265 -27.91 11.65 -16.59
CA ILE A 265 -27.93 13.01 -17.12
C ILE A 265 -28.10 13.01 -18.65
N VAL A 266 -27.31 12.20 -19.36
CA VAL A 266 -27.39 12.09 -20.82
C VAL A 266 -28.76 11.58 -21.26
N ARG A 267 -29.31 10.58 -20.57
CA ARG A 267 -30.64 10.04 -20.88
C ARG A 267 -31.75 11.06 -20.65
N ASP A 268 -31.65 11.88 -19.60
CA ASP A 268 -32.62 12.94 -19.31
C ASP A 268 -32.56 14.06 -20.37
N LEU A 269 -31.35 14.49 -20.76
CA LEU A 269 -31.16 15.46 -21.85
C LEU A 269 -31.77 14.97 -23.17
N ARG A 270 -31.51 13.71 -23.56
CA ARG A 270 -32.09 13.11 -24.78
C ARG A 270 -33.62 12.95 -24.72
N ARG A 271 -34.21 12.83 -23.54
CA ARG A 271 -35.67 12.81 -23.37
C ARG A 271 -36.23 14.22 -23.59
N ARG A 272 -35.64 15.22 -22.93
CA ARG A 272 -36.05 16.62 -23.07
C ARG A 272 -35.97 17.12 -24.50
N ASP A 273 -34.92 16.76 -25.25
CA ASP A 273 -34.80 17.13 -26.66
C ASP A 273 -35.91 16.52 -27.52
N ARG A 274 -36.31 15.28 -27.25
CA ARG A 274 -37.42 14.63 -27.96
C ARG A 274 -38.76 15.29 -27.62
N ASP A 275 -39.02 15.51 -26.34
CA ASP A 275 -40.26 16.16 -25.88
C ASP A 275 -40.38 17.57 -26.47
N ARG A 276 -39.26 18.31 -26.53
CA ARG A 276 -39.20 19.64 -27.15
C ARG A 276 -39.50 19.59 -28.65
N ARG A 277 -38.91 18.65 -29.39
CA ARG A 277 -39.19 18.48 -30.82
C ARG A 277 -40.66 18.15 -31.08
N HIS A 278 -41.26 17.25 -30.30
CA HIS A 278 -42.69 16.95 -30.43
C HIS A 278 -43.57 18.17 -30.13
N LEU A 279 -43.19 18.99 -29.14
CA LEU A 279 -43.90 20.23 -28.85
C LEU A 279 -43.76 21.25 -29.98
N GLU A 280 -42.56 21.42 -30.53
CA GLU A 280 -42.28 22.32 -31.66
C GLU A 280 -43.04 21.87 -32.93
N GLU A 281 -43.09 20.57 -33.21
CA GLU A 281 -43.87 19.98 -34.30
C GLU A 281 -45.37 20.25 -34.11
N ALA A 282 -45.91 19.97 -32.91
CA ALA A 282 -47.33 20.20 -32.60
C ALA A 282 -47.71 21.69 -32.71
N VAL A 283 -46.86 22.60 -32.22
CA VAL A 283 -47.06 24.05 -32.36
C VAL A 283 -47.04 24.47 -33.82
N THR A 284 -46.11 23.92 -34.61
CA THR A 284 -46.00 24.23 -36.04
C THR A 284 -47.23 23.76 -36.81
N GLN A 285 -47.71 22.54 -36.53
CA GLN A 285 -48.95 22.03 -37.11
C GLN A 285 -50.16 22.90 -36.75
N ASN A 286 -50.30 23.27 -35.48
CA ASN A 286 -51.39 24.13 -35.03
C ASN A 286 -51.36 25.51 -35.70
N ARG A 287 -50.15 26.08 -35.87
CA ARG A 287 -49.95 27.34 -36.57
C ARG A 287 -50.34 27.24 -38.05
N ASN A 288 -49.91 26.17 -38.73
CA ASN A 288 -50.28 25.92 -40.12
C ASN A 288 -51.80 25.78 -40.30
N LEU A 289 -52.48 25.04 -39.41
CA LEU A 289 -53.94 24.92 -39.42
C LEU A 289 -54.63 26.27 -39.17
N SER A 290 -54.12 27.05 -38.21
CA SER A 290 -54.66 28.39 -37.94
C SER A 290 -54.50 29.33 -39.13
N ASP A 291 -53.37 29.28 -39.83
CA ASP A 291 -53.11 30.15 -40.98
C ASP A 291 -53.93 29.72 -42.20
N MET A 292 -54.12 28.41 -42.42
CA MET A 292 -55.04 27.90 -43.43
C MET A 292 -56.48 28.34 -43.15
N ARG A 293 -56.94 28.26 -41.89
CA ARG A 293 -58.27 28.74 -41.50
C ARG A 293 -58.45 30.24 -41.76
N LYS A 294 -57.44 31.07 -41.43
CA LYS A 294 -57.46 32.51 -41.74
C LYS A 294 -57.56 32.76 -43.25
N LYS A 295 -56.80 32.02 -44.06
CA LYS A 295 -56.80 32.14 -45.52
C LYS A 295 -58.19 31.82 -46.10
N VAL A 296 -58.82 30.72 -45.65
CA VAL A 296 -60.17 30.35 -46.08
C VAL A 296 -61.19 31.45 -45.75
N ILE A 297 -61.18 31.98 -44.52
CA ILE A 297 -62.10 33.04 -44.11
C ILE A 297 -61.87 34.33 -44.93
N MET A 298 -60.61 34.67 -45.19
CA MET A 298 -60.26 35.86 -45.98
C MET A 298 -60.74 35.74 -47.42
N THR A 299 -60.50 34.60 -48.07
CA THR A 299 -60.97 34.32 -49.44
C THR A 299 -62.50 34.34 -49.50
N LEU A 300 -63.17 33.67 -48.56
CA LEU A 300 -64.63 33.66 -48.48
C LEU A 300 -65.20 35.07 -48.32
N SER A 301 -64.61 35.89 -47.45
CA SER A 301 -65.05 37.27 -47.21
C SER A 301 -64.94 38.12 -48.48
N HIS A 302 -63.88 37.91 -49.26
CA HIS A 302 -63.69 38.58 -50.54
C HIS A 302 -64.77 38.17 -51.56
N ASP A 303 -65.01 36.86 -51.67
CA ASP A 303 -65.92 36.30 -52.67
C ASP A 303 -67.40 36.57 -52.36
N ILE A 304 -67.76 36.75 -51.09
CA ILE A 304 -69.10 37.20 -50.67
C ILE A 304 -69.32 38.69 -50.97
N ARG A 305 -68.28 39.53 -50.92
CA ARG A 305 -68.41 40.98 -51.06
C ARG A 305 -68.90 41.41 -52.44
N GLY A 306 -68.41 40.76 -53.50
CA GLY A 306 -68.82 41.00 -54.89
C GLY A 306 -70.33 40.87 -55.11
N PRO A 307 -70.94 39.68 -54.87
CA PRO A 307 -72.37 39.50 -55.05
C PRO A 307 -73.21 40.31 -54.07
N LEU A 308 -72.76 40.57 -52.83
CA LEU A 308 -73.48 41.47 -51.93
C LEU A 308 -73.56 42.91 -52.48
N ASN A 309 -72.45 43.42 -53.02
CA ASN A 309 -72.44 44.73 -53.66
C ASN A 309 -73.35 44.76 -54.91
N ALA A 310 -73.37 43.68 -55.69
CA ALA A 310 -74.27 43.54 -56.85
C ALA A 310 -75.74 43.51 -56.42
N ILE A 311 -76.10 42.80 -55.34
CA ILE A 311 -77.46 42.81 -54.78
C ILE A 311 -77.83 44.22 -54.33
N SER A 312 -76.97 44.89 -53.57
CA SER A 312 -77.23 46.24 -53.07
C SER A 312 -77.42 47.24 -54.21
N GLY A 313 -76.51 47.24 -55.19
CA GLY A 313 -76.58 48.15 -56.35
C GLY A 313 -77.80 47.88 -57.23
N SER A 314 -78.08 46.61 -57.55
CA SER A 314 -79.26 46.25 -58.35
C SER A 314 -80.57 46.51 -57.59
N ALA A 315 -80.60 46.36 -56.27
CA ALA A 315 -81.78 46.73 -55.46
C ALA A 315 -82.04 48.23 -55.48
N GLU A 316 -81.00 49.05 -55.34
CA GLU A 316 -81.09 50.51 -55.40
C GLU A 316 -81.59 50.99 -56.78
N LEU A 317 -81.05 50.41 -57.85
CA LEU A 317 -81.49 50.69 -59.21
C LEU A 317 -82.93 50.21 -59.48
N ALA A 318 -83.32 49.04 -58.96
CA ALA A 318 -84.66 48.49 -59.10
C ALA A 318 -85.72 49.37 -58.40
N MET A 319 -85.43 49.87 -57.20
CA MET A 319 -86.34 50.76 -56.45
C MET A 319 -86.62 52.06 -57.19
N ASN A 320 -85.61 52.63 -57.85
CA ASN A 320 -85.72 53.90 -58.56
C ASN A 320 -86.22 53.76 -60.02
N THR A 321 -86.46 52.54 -60.52
CA THR A 321 -86.84 52.30 -61.92
C THR A 321 -88.34 52.03 -62.11
N ARG A 322 -89.03 52.94 -62.83
CA ARG A 322 -90.45 52.78 -63.19
C ARG A 322 -90.68 51.78 -64.33
N ASP A 323 -89.75 51.70 -65.29
CA ASP A 323 -89.83 50.76 -66.41
C ASP A 323 -89.78 49.30 -65.91
N ARG A 324 -90.82 48.53 -66.24
CA ARG A 324 -90.98 47.14 -65.81
C ARG A 324 -89.89 46.24 -66.39
N LYS A 325 -89.44 46.47 -67.63
CA LYS A 325 -88.41 45.63 -68.27
C LYS A 325 -87.05 45.80 -67.58
N ARG A 326 -86.59 47.04 -67.40
CA ARG A 326 -85.33 47.33 -66.68
C ARG A 326 -85.37 46.92 -65.21
N ARG A 327 -86.47 47.17 -64.50
CA ARG A 327 -86.62 46.73 -63.10
C ARG A 327 -86.54 45.20 -62.95
N ASN A 328 -87.16 44.45 -63.88
CA ASN A 328 -87.07 42.99 -63.87
C ASN A 328 -85.65 42.48 -64.16
N ALA A 329 -84.86 43.19 -64.98
CA ALA A 329 -83.46 42.83 -65.19
C ALA A 329 -82.66 42.95 -63.89
N TYR A 330 -82.79 44.06 -63.16
CA TYR A 330 -82.14 44.23 -61.85
C TYR A 330 -82.60 43.21 -60.81
N LEU A 331 -83.90 42.85 -60.78
CA LEU A 331 -84.40 41.78 -59.90
C LEU A 331 -83.80 40.41 -60.28
N THR A 332 -83.56 40.17 -61.57
CA THR A 332 -82.90 38.95 -62.05
C THR A 332 -81.44 38.91 -61.60
N ASP A 333 -80.73 40.04 -61.63
CA ASP A 333 -79.34 40.16 -61.15
C ASP A 333 -79.23 39.93 -59.64
N ILE A 334 -80.20 40.43 -58.85
CA ILE A 334 -80.30 40.16 -57.41
C ILE A 334 -80.48 38.67 -57.16
N ILE A 335 -81.40 38.01 -57.88
CA ILE A 335 -81.65 36.57 -57.75
C ILE A 335 -80.40 35.77 -58.13
N GLY A 336 -79.71 36.16 -59.21
CA GLY A 336 -78.45 35.54 -59.63
C GLY A 336 -77.35 35.64 -58.56
N SER A 337 -77.17 36.82 -57.99
CA SER A 337 -76.19 37.09 -56.94
C SER A 337 -76.51 36.38 -55.62
N ALA A 338 -77.79 36.32 -55.23
CA ALA A 338 -78.25 35.58 -54.04
C ALA A 338 -78.05 34.06 -54.21
N ARG A 339 -78.28 33.54 -55.41
CA ARG A 339 -77.99 32.13 -55.75
C ARG A 339 -76.49 31.85 -55.66
N HIS A 340 -75.64 32.77 -56.13
CA HIS A 340 -74.19 32.65 -56.03
C HIS A 340 -73.69 32.60 -54.57
N ILE A 341 -74.20 33.49 -53.70
CA ILE A 341 -73.88 33.45 -52.26
C ILE A 341 -74.33 32.13 -51.62
N THR A 342 -75.52 31.64 -52.00
CA THR A 342 -76.04 30.37 -51.48
C THR A 342 -75.15 29.18 -51.89
N GLN A 343 -74.68 29.16 -53.15
CA GLN A 343 -73.73 28.15 -53.61
C GLN A 343 -72.42 28.23 -52.83
N LEU A 344 -71.87 29.43 -52.61
CA LEU A 344 -70.64 29.62 -51.86
C LEU A 344 -70.76 29.17 -50.39
N ALA A 345 -71.90 29.45 -49.75
CA ALA A 345 -72.20 28.99 -48.39
C ALA A 345 -72.32 27.46 -48.31
N ASN A 346 -72.97 26.83 -49.31
CA ASN A 346 -73.04 25.37 -49.40
C ASN A 346 -71.66 24.75 -49.61
N SER A 347 -70.83 25.29 -50.50
CA SER A 347 -69.46 24.82 -50.70
C SER A 347 -68.60 24.92 -49.44
N LEU A 348 -68.80 25.96 -48.62
CA LEU A 348 -68.12 26.08 -47.32
C LEU A 348 -68.60 25.00 -46.34
N LEU A 349 -69.91 24.74 -46.32
CA LEU A 349 -70.50 23.70 -45.47
C LEU A 349 -69.96 22.32 -45.85
N ASP A 350 -69.85 22.04 -47.15
CA ASP A 350 -69.27 20.81 -47.69
C ASP A 350 -67.79 20.67 -47.30
N LEU A 351 -67.01 21.75 -47.42
CA LEU A 351 -65.61 21.77 -46.95
C LEU A 351 -65.51 21.50 -45.43
N SER A 352 -66.41 22.08 -44.63
CA SER A 352 -66.46 21.85 -43.17
C SER A 352 -66.83 20.40 -42.84
N ARG A 353 -67.78 19.80 -43.57
CA ARG A 353 -68.17 18.39 -43.39
C ARG A 353 -67.04 17.43 -43.78
N LEU A 354 -66.31 17.75 -44.85
CA LEU A 354 -65.14 17.00 -45.29
C LEU A 354 -63.99 17.07 -44.27
N ASN A 355 -63.77 18.24 -43.66
CA ASN A 355 -62.73 18.45 -42.66
C ASN A 355 -63.04 17.80 -41.30
N GLU A 356 -64.32 17.67 -40.94
CA GLU A 356 -64.76 16.94 -39.74
C GLU A 356 -64.84 15.41 -39.95
N ALA A 357 -64.45 14.90 -41.13
CA ALA A 357 -64.57 13.50 -41.52
C ALA A 357 -65.99 12.92 -41.35
N LYS A 358 -67.02 13.78 -41.39
CA LYS A 358 -68.44 13.39 -41.27
C LYS A 358 -69.10 13.08 -42.61
N GLU A 359 -68.40 13.31 -43.71
CA GLU A 359 -68.79 12.86 -45.06
C GLU A 359 -68.67 11.33 -45.15
N THR A 360 -69.79 10.63 -45.02
CA THR A 360 -69.84 9.18 -45.28
C THR A 360 -69.98 8.95 -46.78
N LEU A 361 -69.03 8.23 -47.38
CA LEU A 361 -69.11 7.80 -48.79
C LEU A 361 -70.42 7.05 -49.02
N ASN A 362 -71.19 7.47 -50.03
CA ASN A 362 -72.41 6.78 -50.49
C ASN A 362 -72.13 6.06 -51.82
N PRO A 363 -71.55 4.84 -51.80
CA PRO A 363 -71.25 4.10 -53.02
C PRO A 363 -72.54 3.60 -53.68
N VAL A 364 -72.90 4.20 -54.82
CA VAL A 364 -74.01 3.78 -55.66
C VAL A 364 -73.51 3.35 -57.04
N PRO A 365 -74.01 2.23 -57.61
CA PRO A 365 -73.67 1.85 -58.98
C PRO A 365 -74.13 2.92 -59.96
N PHE A 366 -73.22 3.45 -60.78
CA PHE A 366 -73.55 4.40 -61.83
C PHE A 366 -72.93 4.00 -63.16
N ARG A 367 -73.57 4.39 -64.27
CA ARG A 367 -73.04 4.19 -65.61
C ARG A 367 -72.13 5.35 -65.98
N LEU A 368 -70.86 5.06 -66.26
CA LEU A 368 -69.84 6.07 -66.54
C LEU A 368 -70.12 6.86 -67.81
N ILE A 369 -70.46 6.20 -68.93
CA ILE A 369 -70.67 6.86 -70.23
C ILE A 369 -71.78 7.92 -70.15
N PRO A 370 -73.01 7.63 -69.67
CA PRO A 370 -74.06 8.64 -69.53
C PRO A 370 -73.77 9.73 -68.48
N PHE A 371 -72.87 9.46 -67.53
CA PHE A 371 -72.43 10.46 -66.57
C PHE A 371 -71.47 11.46 -67.23
N LEU A 372 -70.48 10.96 -67.98
CA LEU A 372 -69.56 11.79 -68.76
C LEU A 372 -70.29 12.58 -69.85
N ASP A 373 -71.26 12.00 -70.54
CA ASP A 373 -72.06 12.72 -71.54
C ASP A 373 -72.86 13.87 -70.93
N ARG A 374 -73.39 13.67 -69.70
CA ARG A 374 -74.07 14.73 -68.95
C ARG A 374 -73.13 15.86 -68.56
N ILE A 375 -71.93 15.54 -68.07
CA ILE A 375 -70.90 16.53 -67.76
C ILE A 375 -70.49 17.28 -69.04
N ALA A 376 -70.21 16.55 -70.13
CA ALA A 376 -69.85 17.16 -71.40
C ALA A 376 -70.94 18.12 -71.88
N ALA A 377 -72.22 17.71 -71.86
CA ALA A 377 -73.33 18.57 -72.25
C ALA A 377 -73.49 19.81 -71.36
N GLU A 378 -73.30 19.67 -70.05
CA GLU A 378 -73.41 20.77 -69.08
C GLU A 378 -72.32 21.84 -69.30
N TYR A 379 -71.08 21.42 -69.57
CA TYR A 379 -69.94 22.32 -69.73
C TYR A 379 -69.65 22.73 -71.18
N THR A 380 -70.29 22.10 -72.19
CA THR A 380 -70.16 22.50 -73.60
C THR A 380 -70.73 23.90 -73.87
N ARG A 381 -71.82 24.30 -73.18
CA ARG A 381 -72.43 25.62 -73.35
C ARG A 381 -71.51 26.77 -72.87
N PRO A 382 -70.97 26.74 -71.63
CA PRO A 382 -69.98 27.72 -71.19
C PRO A 382 -68.67 27.72 -71.99
N ALA A 383 -68.25 26.56 -72.52
CA ALA A 383 -67.01 26.44 -73.29
C ALA A 383 -67.10 27.09 -74.68
N ASN A 384 -68.30 27.19 -75.25
CA ASN A 384 -68.57 27.85 -76.53
C ASN A 384 -69.02 29.32 -76.40
N ASP A 385 -69.20 29.83 -75.17
CA ASP A 385 -69.56 31.22 -74.86
C ASP A 385 -68.34 32.12 -74.56
N ARG A 386 -67.13 31.64 -74.86
CA ARG A 386 -65.89 32.43 -74.97
C ARG A 386 -65.45 32.47 -76.43
#